data_AF-A0A822G4Y5-F1
#
_entry.id   AF-A0A822G4Y5-F1
#
_cell.length_a   1.000
_cell.length_b   1.000
_cell.length_c   1.000
_cell.angle_alpha   90.00
_cell.angle_beta   90.00
_cell.angle_gamma   90.00
#
_symmetry.space_group_name_H-M   'P 1'
#
loop_
_entity.id
_entity.type
_entity.pdbx_description
1 polymer ?
#
loop_
_entity_poly.entity_id
_entity_poly.type
_entity_poly.pdbx_seq_one_letter_code
_entity_poly.pdbx_strand_id
1 'polypeptide(L)'
;VKIFSISSLYFPLLFGLLVGLVLPIISWLLWKKFPNIKWLALIHFPIILVATNSIPPAPASEYTTWFLVGFIFNFILYRYAHAWWEKYAYVFSAAMSCGVAICGFIIFFMLQNNNIEFPEWWGTGGPTRDGCPLEIANYSGYVVTD
;
A
#
# COMPACT_ATOMS: atom_id res chain seq x y z
N VAL A 1 12.22 25.41 -11.34
CA VAL A 1 12.69 24.69 -10.14
C VAL A 1 13.55 23.51 -10.58
N LYS A 2 14.81 23.40 -10.15
CA LYS A 2 15.68 22.26 -10.48
C LYS A 2 15.52 21.19 -9.40
N ILE A 3 14.57 20.28 -9.61
CA ILE A 3 14.14 19.31 -8.61
C ILE A 3 15.22 18.24 -8.36
N PHE A 4 16.06 17.93 -9.34
CA PHE A 4 17.11 16.90 -9.27
C PHE A 4 18.56 17.44 -9.37
N SER A 5 18.80 18.70 -8.98
CA SER A 5 20.18 19.21 -8.92
C SER A 5 20.96 18.56 -7.78
N ILE A 6 22.30 18.51 -7.86
CA ILE A 6 23.20 17.88 -6.87
C ILE A 6 22.96 18.37 -5.43
N SER A 7 22.51 19.61 -5.23
CA SER A 7 22.17 20.18 -3.93
C SER A 7 20.69 20.04 -3.54
N SER A 8 19.89 19.32 -4.32
CA SER A 8 18.44 19.18 -4.12
C SER A 8 18.10 17.96 -3.28
N LEU A 9 17.04 18.08 -2.47
CA LEU A 9 16.53 17.00 -1.60
C LEU A 9 16.18 15.72 -2.37
N TYR A 10 15.78 15.82 -3.65
CA TYR A 10 15.38 14.68 -4.48
C TYR A 10 16.52 14.06 -5.29
N PHE A 11 17.74 14.61 -5.23
CA PHE A 11 18.89 14.03 -5.93
C PHE A 11 19.18 12.56 -5.56
N PRO A 12 19.07 12.14 -4.28
CA PRO A 12 19.26 10.74 -3.91
C PRO A 12 18.26 9.77 -4.57
N LEU A 13 17.05 10.22 -4.95
CA LEU A 13 16.06 9.35 -5.62
C LEU A 13 16.55 8.84 -6.98
N LEU A 14 17.46 9.56 -7.67
CA LEU A 14 18.04 9.05 -8.91
C LEU A 14 18.81 7.74 -8.71
N PHE A 15 19.43 7.54 -7.55
CA PHE A 15 20.11 6.28 -7.24
C PHE A 15 19.12 5.12 -7.06
N GLY A 16 17.88 5.40 -6.68
CA GLY A 16 16.80 4.41 -6.64
C GLY A 16 16.53 3.77 -8.01
N LEU A 17 16.73 4.51 -9.10
CA LEU A 17 16.60 3.99 -10.46
C LEU A 17 17.71 2.97 -10.79
N LEU A 18 18.94 3.23 -10.34
CA LEU A 18 20.05 2.27 -10.48
C LEU A 18 19.80 1.02 -9.64
N VAL A 19 19.31 1.17 -8.41
CA VAL A 19 18.94 0.05 -7.54
C VAL A 19 17.84 -0.79 -8.20
N GLY A 20 16.81 -0.16 -8.76
CA GLY A 20 15.74 -0.84 -9.49
C GLY A 20 16.21 -1.61 -10.74
N LEU A 21 17.26 -1.12 -11.41
CA LEU A 21 17.88 -1.82 -12.55
C LEU A 21 18.76 -2.99 -12.12
N VAL A 22 19.52 -2.82 -11.04
CA VAL A 22 20.52 -3.80 -10.58
C VAL A 22 19.88 -5.00 -9.89
N LEU A 23 18.84 -4.79 -9.08
CA LEU A 23 18.15 -5.85 -8.33
C LEU A 23 17.63 -7.02 -9.20
N PRO A 24 16.91 -6.80 -10.32
CA PRO A 24 16.46 -7.91 -11.18
C PRO A 24 17.64 -8.65 -11.82
N ILE A 25 18.71 -7.95 -12.20
CA ILE A 25 19.92 -8.56 -12.78
C ILE A 25 20.60 -9.48 -11.76
N ILE A 26 20.74 -9.03 -10.51
CA ILE A 26 21.30 -9.86 -9.42
C ILE A 26 20.44 -11.10 -9.20
N SER A 27 19.11 -10.95 -9.16
CA SER A 27 18.19 -12.09 -8.97
C SER A 27 18.30 -13.13 -10.09
N TRP A 28 18.45 -12.68 -11.34
CA TRP A 28 18.63 -13.55 -12.50
C TRP A 28 19.96 -14.31 -12.45
N LEU A 29 21.06 -13.63 -12.09
CA LEU A 29 22.37 -14.27 -11.92
C LEU A 29 22.37 -15.31 -10.80
N LEU A 30 21.73 -15.01 -9.67
CA LEU A 30 21.61 -15.92 -8.55
C LEU A 30 20.81 -17.18 -8.90
N TRP A 31 19.69 -17.02 -9.61
CA TRP A 31 18.90 -18.16 -10.10
C TRP A 31 19.70 -19.04 -11.09
N LYS A 32 20.48 -18.43 -11.98
CA LYS A 32 21.34 -19.16 -12.94
C LYS A 32 22.48 -19.91 -12.26
N LYS A 33 23.05 -19.36 -11.17
CA LYS A 33 24.16 -19.96 -10.43
C LYS A 33 23.72 -21.07 -9.47
N PHE A 34 22.51 -20.98 -8.92
CA PHE A 34 21.98 -21.94 -7.94
C PHE A 34 20.67 -22.59 -8.42
N PRO A 35 20.71 -23.44 -9.46
CA PRO A 35 19.51 -24.08 -10.00
C PRO A 35 18.81 -25.03 -9.01
N ASN A 36 19.54 -25.51 -7.99
CA ASN A 36 18.99 -26.39 -6.95
C ASN A 36 18.04 -25.65 -5.98
N ILE A 37 18.08 -24.32 -5.93
CA ILE A 37 17.33 -23.53 -4.96
C ILE A 37 16.08 -22.94 -5.61
N LYS A 38 14.98 -23.68 -5.58
CA LYS A 38 13.72 -23.33 -6.25
C LYS A 38 13.05 -22.05 -5.72
N TRP A 39 13.31 -21.67 -4.47
CA TRP A 39 12.70 -20.46 -3.88
C TRP A 39 13.31 -19.15 -4.41
N LEU A 40 14.54 -19.17 -4.93
CA LEU A 40 15.10 -17.97 -5.56
C LEU A 40 14.35 -17.55 -6.83
N ALA A 41 13.71 -18.50 -7.52
CA ALA A 41 12.88 -18.21 -8.68
C ALA A 41 11.54 -17.52 -8.32
N LEU A 42 11.11 -17.63 -7.06
CA LEU A 42 9.84 -17.05 -6.56
C LEU A 42 10.01 -15.62 -6.05
N ILE A 43 11.25 -15.11 -5.95
CA ILE A 43 11.51 -13.74 -5.48
C ILE A 43 11.30 -12.77 -6.64
N HIS A 44 10.30 -11.90 -6.51
CA HIS A 44 10.03 -10.83 -7.46
C HIS A 44 10.33 -9.47 -6.82
N PHE A 45 11.55 -8.99 -7.02
CA PHE A 45 11.99 -7.67 -6.55
C PHE A 45 11.09 -6.51 -6.99
N PRO A 46 10.53 -6.47 -8.22
CA PRO A 46 9.59 -5.41 -8.59
C PRO A 46 8.37 -5.34 -7.66
N ILE A 47 7.80 -6.49 -7.27
CA ILE A 47 6.64 -6.55 -6.39
C ILE A 47 7.00 -6.06 -4.99
N ILE A 48 8.18 -6.44 -4.48
CA ILE A 48 8.67 -6.04 -3.15
C ILE A 48 8.89 -4.51 -3.11
N LEU A 49 9.55 -3.95 -4.13
CA LEU A 49 9.80 -2.51 -4.21
C LEU A 49 8.50 -1.70 -4.33
N VAL A 50 7.53 -2.21 -5.10
CA VAL A 50 6.21 -1.57 -5.22
C VAL A 50 5.45 -1.64 -3.89
N ALA A 51 5.46 -2.77 -3.19
CA ALA A 51 4.81 -2.90 -1.88
C ALA A 51 5.41 -1.95 -0.82
N THR A 52 6.70 -1.62 -0.96
CA THR A 52 7.43 -0.73 -0.03
C THR A 52 7.20 0.76 -0.37
N ASN A 53 6.69 1.09 -1.56
CA ASN A 53 6.55 2.47 -2.02
C ASN A 53 5.57 3.29 -1.17
N SER A 54 4.52 2.66 -0.64
CA SER A 54 3.50 3.34 0.16
C SER A 54 3.86 3.44 1.65
N ILE A 55 5.00 2.88 2.09
CA ILE A 55 5.37 2.83 3.52
C ILE A 55 5.60 4.21 4.14
N PRO A 56 6.24 5.19 3.46
CA PRO A 56 6.54 6.46 4.11
C PRO A 56 5.32 7.36 4.42
N PRO A 57 4.12 7.18 3.82
CA PRO A 57 2.94 7.94 4.25
C PRO A 57 1.70 7.15 4.73
N ALA A 58 1.64 5.82 4.59
CA ALA A 58 0.41 5.08 4.86
C ALA A 58 0.24 4.68 6.36
N PRO A 59 -0.97 4.83 6.93
CA PRO A 59 -1.33 4.31 8.25
C PRO A 59 -0.98 2.83 8.44
N ALA A 60 -0.56 2.46 9.65
CA ALA A 60 -0.35 1.05 10.01
C ALA A 60 -1.64 0.20 9.90
N SER A 61 -2.81 0.85 10.05
CA SER A 61 -4.13 0.26 9.88
C SER A 61 -4.39 -0.19 8.44
N GLU A 62 -3.90 0.57 7.44
CA GLU A 62 -4.04 0.24 6.02
C GLU A 62 -3.29 -1.06 5.68
N TYR A 63 -2.06 -1.20 6.16
CA TYR A 63 -1.24 -2.40 5.93
C TYR A 63 -1.83 -3.66 6.56
N THR A 64 -2.31 -3.54 7.79
CA THR A 64 -2.93 -4.68 8.48
C THR A 64 -4.19 -5.14 7.74
N THR A 65 -4.98 -4.19 7.24
CA THR A 65 -6.18 -4.46 6.45
C THR A 65 -5.83 -5.09 5.10
N TRP A 66 -4.83 -4.54 4.39
CA TRP A 66 -4.37 -5.10 3.12
C TRP A 66 -3.86 -6.53 3.28
N PHE A 67 -3.06 -6.80 4.31
CA PHE A 67 -2.58 -8.14 4.63
C PHE A 67 -3.73 -9.09 4.94
N LEU A 68 -4.69 -8.67 5.78
CA LEU A 68 -5.82 -9.50 6.17
C LEU A 68 -6.72 -9.85 4.98
N VAL A 69 -7.08 -8.87 4.17
CA VAL A 69 -7.86 -9.07 2.93
C VAL A 69 -7.08 -9.95 1.96
N GLY A 70 -5.78 -9.67 1.77
CA GLY A 70 -4.89 -10.48 0.94
C GLY A 70 -4.84 -11.93 1.39
N PHE A 71 -4.72 -12.19 2.69
CA PHE A 71 -4.68 -13.53 3.27
C PHE A 71 -6.02 -14.26 3.10
N ILE A 72 -7.15 -13.60 3.38
CA ILE A 72 -8.47 -14.22 3.22
C ILE A 72 -8.71 -14.62 1.76
N PHE A 73 -8.45 -13.71 0.81
CA PHE A 73 -8.74 -13.98 -0.60
C PHE A 73 -7.70 -14.88 -1.28
N ASN A 74 -6.40 -14.68 -1.01
CA ASN A 74 -5.35 -15.42 -1.72
C ASN A 74 -4.88 -16.69 -1.00
N PHE A 75 -5.12 -16.83 0.30
CA PHE A 75 -4.75 -18.05 1.04
C PHE A 75 -5.97 -18.89 1.39
N ILE A 76 -6.98 -18.32 2.05
CA ILE A 76 -8.15 -19.09 2.50
C ILE A 76 -9.04 -19.46 1.30
N LEU A 77 -9.54 -18.47 0.57
CA LEU A 77 -10.45 -18.69 -0.57
C LEU A 77 -9.78 -19.51 -1.67
N TYR A 78 -8.50 -19.27 -1.94
CA TYR A 78 -7.72 -20.09 -2.87
C TYR A 78 -7.66 -21.57 -2.47
N ARG A 79 -7.46 -21.86 -1.17
CA ARG A 79 -7.30 -23.24 -0.67
C ARG A 79 -8.63 -24.00 -0.50
N TYR A 80 -9.68 -23.33 -0.05
CA TYR A 80 -10.96 -23.98 0.28
C TYR A 80 -12.03 -23.85 -0.81
N ALA A 81 -11.94 -22.84 -1.68
CA ALA A 81 -12.94 -22.54 -2.70
C ALA A 81 -12.31 -22.14 -4.04
N HIS A 82 -11.32 -22.91 -4.51
CA HIS A 82 -10.55 -22.61 -5.72
C HIS A 82 -11.41 -22.33 -6.96
N ALA A 83 -12.46 -23.13 -7.20
CA ALA A 83 -13.35 -22.96 -8.35
C ALA A 83 -14.13 -21.63 -8.31
N TRP A 84 -14.44 -21.12 -7.11
CA TRP A 84 -15.05 -19.81 -6.95
C TRP A 84 -14.00 -18.70 -7.15
N TRP A 85 -12.81 -18.86 -6.56
CA TRP A 85 -11.73 -17.90 -6.62
C TRP A 85 -11.30 -17.62 -8.08
N GLU A 86 -11.09 -18.66 -8.88
CA GLU A 86 -10.68 -18.54 -10.28
C GLU A 86 -11.69 -17.75 -11.13
N LYS A 87 -12.99 -17.94 -10.86
CA LYS A 87 -14.06 -17.31 -11.63
C LYS A 87 -14.40 -15.88 -11.17
N TYR A 88 -14.32 -15.60 -9.87
CA TYR A 88 -14.89 -14.39 -9.30
C TYR A 88 -13.90 -13.46 -8.58
N ALA A 89 -12.66 -13.87 -8.29
CA ALA A 89 -11.72 -13.02 -7.56
C ALA A 89 -11.45 -11.68 -8.26
N TYR A 90 -11.26 -11.69 -9.58
CA TYR A 90 -11.06 -10.47 -10.37
C TYR A 90 -12.31 -9.60 -10.43
N VAL A 91 -13.49 -10.20 -10.60
CA VAL A 91 -14.76 -9.47 -10.61
C VAL A 91 -15.02 -8.82 -9.25
N PHE A 92 -14.72 -9.52 -8.15
CA PHE A 92 -14.85 -8.99 -6.81
C PHE A 92 -13.90 -7.83 -6.55
N SER A 93 -12.64 -7.92 -7.00
CA SER A 93 -11.69 -6.81 -6.91
C SER A 93 -12.18 -5.58 -7.68
N ALA A 94 -12.69 -5.75 -8.90
CA ALA A 94 -13.29 -4.65 -9.66
C ALA A 94 -14.53 -4.07 -8.96
N ALA A 95 -15.38 -4.93 -8.40
CA ALA A 95 -16.58 -4.51 -7.67
C ALA A 95 -16.23 -3.70 -6.41
N MET A 96 -15.17 -4.05 -5.67
CA MET A 96 -14.71 -3.26 -4.52
C MET A 96 -14.25 -1.86 -4.95
N SER A 97 -13.47 -1.74 -6.04
CA SER A 97 -13.05 -0.44 -6.56
C SER A 97 -14.23 0.43 -6.97
N CYS A 98 -15.22 -0.15 -7.65
CA CYS A 98 -16.47 0.56 -7.99
C CYS A 98 -17.29 0.91 -6.74
N GLY A 99 -17.35 0.01 -5.75
CA GLY A 99 -18.06 0.22 -4.50
C GLY A 99 -17.52 1.41 -3.72
N VAL A 100 -16.19 1.55 -3.60
CA VAL A 100 -15.56 2.71 -2.95
C VAL A 100 -15.93 4.00 -3.67
N ALA A 101 -15.89 4.02 -5.01
CA ALA A 101 -16.27 5.20 -5.79
C ALA A 101 -17.76 5.58 -5.59
N ILE A 102 -18.66 4.60 -5.58
CA ILE A 102 -20.09 4.80 -5.34
C ILE A 102 -20.33 5.31 -3.92
N CYS A 103 -19.70 4.72 -2.91
CA CYS A 103 -19.80 5.17 -1.52
C CYS A 103 -19.31 6.62 -1.37
N GLY A 104 -18.17 6.97 -2.00
CA GLY A 104 -17.65 8.33 -1.99
C GLY A 104 -18.61 9.33 -2.65
N PHE A 105 -19.23 8.95 -3.77
CA PHE A 105 -20.25 9.75 -4.42
C PHE A 105 -21.45 10.00 -3.50
N ILE A 106 -21.98 8.95 -2.86
CA ILE A 106 -23.12 9.06 -1.94
C ILE A 106 -22.78 9.97 -0.74
N ILE A 107 -21.63 9.75 -0.11
CA ILE A 107 -21.16 10.55 1.04
C ILE A 107 -21.01 12.02 0.65
N PHE A 108 -20.45 12.30 -0.53
CA PHE A 108 -20.30 13.67 -1.02
C PHE A 108 -21.65 14.40 -1.13
N PHE A 109 -22.63 13.80 -1.79
CA PHE A 109 -23.94 14.42 -1.99
C PHE A 109 -24.79 14.51 -0.72
N MET A 110 -24.69 13.51 0.17
CA MET A 110 -25.47 13.51 1.41
C MET A 110 -24.91 14.45 2.46
N LEU A 111 -23.59 14.49 2.62
CA LEU A 111 -22.94 15.17 3.74
C LEU A 111 -22.22 16.45 3.30
N GLN A 112 -21.20 16.31 2.43
CA GLN A 112 -20.33 17.43 2.07
C GLN A 112 -21.08 18.55 1.32
N ASN A 113 -21.99 18.19 0.40
CA ASN A 113 -22.79 19.18 -0.32
C ASN A 113 -23.77 19.95 0.59
N ASN A 114 -24.20 19.34 1.70
CA ASN A 114 -25.12 19.95 2.65
C ASN A 114 -24.40 20.60 3.86
N ASN A 115 -23.05 20.67 3.84
CA ASN A 115 -22.21 21.14 4.94
C ASN A 115 -22.52 20.43 6.28
N ILE A 116 -22.89 19.15 6.24
CA ILE A 116 -23.12 18.37 7.45
C ILE A 116 -21.77 17.79 7.89
N GLU A 117 -21.30 18.22 9.06
CA GLU A 117 -20.11 17.67 9.69
C GLU A 117 -20.37 16.24 10.15
N PHE A 118 -19.40 15.35 9.90
CA PHE A 118 -19.51 13.96 10.32
C PHE A 118 -19.29 13.87 11.84
N PRO A 119 -20.08 13.07 12.58
CA PRO A 119 -19.89 12.93 14.03
C PRO A 119 -18.50 12.37 14.36
N GLU A 120 -17.87 12.89 15.41
CA GLU A 120 -16.68 12.31 15.99
C GLU A 120 -17.03 11.05 16.80
N TRP A 121 -16.38 9.94 16.46
CA TRP A 121 -16.47 8.69 17.20
C TRP A 121 -15.14 7.93 17.05
N TRP A 122 -15.00 6.81 17.76
CA TRP A 122 -13.77 6.02 17.81
C TRP A 122 -13.24 5.57 16.43
N GLY A 123 -14.08 5.52 15.39
CA GLY A 123 -13.69 5.14 14.03
C GLY A 123 -13.42 6.30 13.06
N THR A 124 -13.67 7.55 13.46
CA THR A 124 -13.24 8.75 12.70
C THR A 124 -11.90 9.32 13.19
N GLY A 125 -11.28 8.68 14.19
CA GLY A 125 -9.94 9.02 14.67
C GLY A 125 -9.86 10.21 15.65
N GLY A 126 -10.96 10.92 15.87
CA GLY A 126 -10.96 12.14 16.69
C GLY A 126 -9.95 13.17 16.14
N PRO A 127 -9.07 13.77 16.96
CA PRO A 127 -8.10 14.77 16.49
C PRO A 127 -6.98 14.21 15.59
N THR A 128 -6.90 12.89 15.39
CA THR A 128 -5.84 12.19 14.65
C THR A 128 -6.45 11.21 13.64
N ARG A 129 -5.88 11.02 12.45
CA ARG A 129 -6.44 10.14 11.39
C ARG A 129 -6.51 8.66 11.81
N ASP A 130 -5.60 8.20 12.67
CA ASP A 130 -5.43 6.82 13.10
C ASP A 130 -5.74 6.59 14.59
N GLY A 131 -6.19 7.62 15.31
CA GLY A 131 -6.42 7.56 16.77
C GLY A 131 -5.13 7.44 17.61
N CYS A 132 -3.96 7.64 17.00
CA CYS A 132 -2.65 7.56 17.65
C CYS A 132 -2.03 8.96 17.77
N PRO A 133 -1.73 9.45 19.00
CA PRO A 133 -1.13 10.78 19.21
C PRO A 133 0.20 11.01 18.47
N LEU A 134 0.91 9.95 18.09
CA LEU A 134 2.24 10.00 17.49
C LEU A 134 2.23 9.89 15.96
N GLU A 135 1.07 9.80 15.30
CA GLU A 135 1.00 9.64 13.83
C GLU A 135 1.68 10.79 13.08
N ILE A 136 1.57 12.02 13.61
CA ILE A 136 2.10 13.25 12.99
C ILE A 136 3.63 13.25 13.02
N ALA A 137 4.26 12.51 13.94
CA ALA A 137 5.71 12.46 14.08
C ALA A 137 6.40 11.77 12.89
N ASN A 138 5.75 10.77 12.26
CA ASN A 138 6.28 10.11 11.07
C ASN A 138 6.28 11.02 9.84
N TYR A 139 5.28 11.91 9.74
CA TYR A 139 5.16 12.85 8.62
C TYR A 139 5.98 14.13 8.85
N SER A 140 6.01 14.65 10.07
CA SER A 140 6.56 15.97 10.38
C SER A 140 7.98 15.94 10.93
N GLY A 141 8.48 14.77 11.36
CA GLY A 141 9.83 14.61 11.91
C GLY A 141 10.03 15.19 13.32
N TYR A 142 8.96 15.63 13.98
CA TYR A 142 8.95 16.05 15.38
C TYR A 142 7.67 15.56 16.06
N VAL A 143 7.77 15.23 17.35
CA VAL A 143 6.62 14.83 18.16
C VAL A 143 5.88 16.10 18.60
N VAL A 144 4.60 16.21 18.22
CA VAL A 144 3.73 17.25 18.76
C VAL A 144 3.33 16.78 20.16
N THR A 145 4.06 17.24 21.17
CA THR A 145 3.63 17.13 22.58
C THR A 145 2.80 18.37 22.90
N ASP A 146 1.56 18.18 23.36
CA ASP A 146 0.87 19.21 24.13
C ASP A 146 1.61 19.49 25.45
#